data_AF-A0A9P4H9D6-F1
#
_entry.id   AF-A0A9P4H9D6-F1
#
_cell.length_a   1.000
_cell.length_b   1.000
_cell.length_c   1.000
_cell.angle_alpha   90.00
_cell.angle_beta   90.00
_cell.angle_gamma   90.00
#
_symmetry.space_group_name_H-M   'P 1'
#
loop_
_entity.id
_entity.type
_entity.pdbx_description
1 polymer ?
#
loop_
_entity_poly.entity_id
_entity_poly.type
_entity_poly.pdbx_seq_one_letter_code
_entity_poly.pdbx_strand_id
1 'polypeptide(L)'
;MRYYDLKSGDNYPATKAQYCFFLNWKAGLFIADGNFGSAHNVSENGSKHTLLPDLRQWSDVAFLQWKLLDNLGMGHAQFRYILQASIINKDTIAVLSHILVYNAGQQNIRGKSHMQWPGISFPMASDEVQAILGTPNGKGVAWLLAQHCGDEVVAGKVLEKVTVFFSRLQKCPCDREKCETVPMKLVNVLFCLKNGESGGEL
;
A
#
# COMPACT_ATOMS: atom_id res chain seq x y z
N MET A 1 -7.03 -20.48 -10.13
CA MET A 1 -6.13 -21.64 -10.03
C MET A 1 -6.34 -22.28 -8.67
N ARG A 2 -6.55 -23.60 -8.59
CA ARG A 2 -6.52 -24.34 -7.30
C ARG A 2 -5.05 -24.63 -6.97
N TYR A 3 -4.67 -24.61 -5.71
CA TYR A 3 -3.30 -24.90 -5.26
C TYR A 3 -3.34 -26.07 -4.28
N TYR A 4 -2.34 -26.93 -4.37
CA TYR A 4 -2.14 -28.07 -3.49
C TYR A 4 -0.99 -27.76 -2.55
N ASP A 5 -1.24 -27.76 -1.23
CA ASP A 5 -0.14 -27.61 -0.28
C ASP A 5 0.63 -28.91 -0.16
N LEU A 6 1.92 -28.86 -0.53
CA LEU A 6 2.82 -30.00 -0.44
C LEU A 6 3.14 -30.39 1.00
N LYS A 7 2.92 -29.49 1.98
CA LYS A 7 3.19 -29.76 3.40
C LYS A 7 1.99 -30.37 4.11
N SER A 8 0.81 -29.75 4.00
CA SER A 8 -0.39 -30.27 4.67
C SER A 8 -1.13 -31.33 3.86
N GLY A 9 -0.91 -31.39 2.55
CA GLY A 9 -1.67 -32.22 1.62
C GLY A 9 -3.07 -31.67 1.30
N ASP A 10 -3.38 -30.45 1.76
CA ASP A 10 -4.68 -29.84 1.55
C ASP A 10 -4.85 -29.28 0.14
N ASN A 11 -6.08 -29.39 -0.36
CA ASN A 11 -6.50 -28.75 -1.60
C ASN A 11 -7.13 -27.39 -1.30
N TYR A 12 -6.42 -26.32 -1.63
CA TYR A 12 -6.91 -24.96 -1.47
C TYR A 12 -7.76 -24.54 -2.68
N PRO A 13 -9.03 -24.17 -2.46
CA PRO A 13 -9.86 -23.60 -3.51
C PRO A 13 -9.29 -22.27 -4.00
N ALA A 14 -9.62 -21.91 -5.24
CA ALA A 14 -9.17 -20.65 -5.83
C ALA A 14 -9.81 -19.46 -5.10
N THR A 15 -9.01 -18.69 -4.37
CA THR A 15 -9.47 -17.47 -3.67
C THR A 15 -9.68 -16.28 -4.59
N LYS A 16 -9.12 -16.36 -5.82
CA LYS A 16 -9.05 -15.27 -6.80
C LYS A 16 -8.36 -14.01 -6.27
N ALA A 17 -7.51 -14.11 -5.24
CA ALA A 17 -6.70 -12.99 -4.77
C ALA A 17 -5.85 -12.41 -5.90
N GLN A 18 -5.63 -11.10 -5.87
CA GLN A 18 -4.81 -10.39 -6.85
C GLN A 18 -3.89 -9.41 -6.12
N TYR A 19 -2.61 -9.41 -6.51
CA TYR A 19 -1.63 -8.45 -6.00
C TYR A 19 -0.89 -7.84 -7.18
N CYS A 20 -1.18 -6.59 -7.47
CA CYS A 20 -0.63 -5.85 -8.60
C CYS A 20 0.28 -4.73 -8.11
N PHE A 21 1.43 -4.60 -8.77
CA PHE A 21 2.48 -3.70 -8.33
C PHE A 21 3.37 -3.25 -9.48
N PHE A 22 3.98 -2.08 -9.31
CA PHE A 22 5.03 -1.56 -10.17
C PHE A 22 6.29 -1.29 -9.34
N LEU A 23 7.45 -1.65 -9.89
CA LEU A 23 8.72 -1.51 -9.19
C LEU A 23 9.63 -0.55 -9.93
N ASN A 24 10.24 0.37 -9.20
CA ASN A 24 11.52 0.95 -9.57
C ASN A 24 12.54 0.53 -8.53
N TRP A 25 13.09 -0.68 -8.73
CA TRP A 25 13.95 -1.37 -7.80
C TRP A 25 15.30 -0.67 -7.59
N LYS A 26 15.79 0.07 -8.57
CA LYS A 26 17.00 0.89 -8.43
C LYS A 26 16.79 2.09 -7.50
N ALA A 27 15.59 2.67 -7.53
CA ALA A 27 15.23 3.80 -6.67
C ALA A 27 14.68 3.39 -5.29
N GLY A 28 14.42 2.09 -5.08
CA GLY A 28 13.76 1.62 -3.85
C GLY A 28 12.27 1.95 -3.79
N LEU A 29 11.61 2.11 -4.94
CA LEU A 29 10.18 2.44 -5.04
C LEU A 29 9.33 1.21 -5.37
N PHE A 30 8.35 0.96 -4.50
CA PHE A 30 7.29 -0.03 -4.68
C PHE A 30 5.95 0.68 -4.80
N ILE A 31 5.20 0.41 -5.87
CA ILE A 31 3.85 0.94 -6.05
C ILE A 31 2.88 -0.23 -5.98
N ALA A 32 2.03 -0.23 -4.97
CA ALA A 32 0.89 -1.14 -4.83
C ALA A 32 -0.32 -0.54 -5.56
N ASP A 33 -0.79 -1.21 -6.62
CA ASP A 33 -1.89 -0.72 -7.47
C ASP A 33 -2.87 -1.86 -7.79
N GLY A 34 -3.95 -1.98 -7.00
CA GLY A 34 -4.92 -3.06 -7.14
C GLY A 34 -4.55 -4.33 -6.38
N ASN A 35 -4.68 -4.30 -5.05
CA ASN A 35 -4.40 -5.43 -4.18
C ASN A 35 -5.67 -5.91 -3.47
N PHE A 36 -6.11 -7.11 -3.83
CA PHE A 36 -7.30 -7.75 -3.29
C PHE A 36 -6.91 -9.06 -2.63
N GLY A 37 -6.89 -9.04 -1.29
CA GLY A 37 -6.48 -10.19 -0.48
C GLY A 37 -7.43 -11.39 -0.61
N SER A 38 -6.91 -12.57 -0.28
CA SER A 38 -7.66 -13.82 -0.40
C SER A 38 -8.95 -13.84 0.42
N ALA A 39 -8.91 -13.38 1.68
CA ALA A 39 -10.09 -13.29 2.53
C ALA A 39 -11.17 -12.36 1.93
N HIS A 40 -10.74 -11.21 1.40
CA HIS A 40 -11.64 -10.24 0.78
C HIS A 40 -12.33 -10.84 -0.46
N ASN A 41 -11.56 -11.42 -1.38
CA ASN A 41 -12.13 -11.99 -2.60
C ASN A 41 -12.99 -13.23 -2.35
N VAL A 42 -12.65 -14.07 -1.37
CA VAL A 42 -13.53 -15.18 -0.98
C VAL A 42 -14.89 -14.66 -0.49
N SER A 43 -14.87 -13.62 0.36
CA SER A 43 -16.08 -12.96 0.85
C SER A 43 -16.90 -12.31 -0.27
N GLU A 44 -16.28 -11.49 -1.11
CA GLU A 44 -16.96 -10.77 -2.21
C GLU A 44 -17.53 -11.72 -3.27
N ASN A 45 -16.86 -12.84 -3.54
CA ASN A 45 -17.35 -13.83 -4.49
C ASN A 45 -18.43 -14.76 -3.90
N GLY A 46 -18.89 -14.54 -2.66
CA GLY A 46 -19.90 -15.37 -2.00
C GLY A 46 -19.45 -16.83 -1.78
N SER A 47 -18.13 -17.08 -1.76
CA SER A 47 -17.58 -18.42 -1.61
C SER A 47 -17.72 -18.88 -0.15
N LYS A 48 -18.20 -20.12 0.04
CA LYS A 48 -18.47 -20.66 1.39
C LYS A 48 -17.26 -21.32 2.07
N HIS A 49 -16.13 -21.45 1.37
CA HIS A 49 -14.94 -22.05 1.97
C HIS A 49 -14.19 -21.02 2.81
N THR A 50 -13.70 -21.45 3.97
CA THR A 50 -12.90 -20.61 4.88
C THR A 50 -11.40 -20.88 4.75
N LEU A 51 -11.01 -21.90 3.96
CA LEU A 51 -9.63 -22.26 3.75
C LEU A 51 -8.93 -21.19 2.90
N LEU A 52 -7.93 -20.52 3.48
CA LEU A 52 -7.13 -19.47 2.86
C LEU A 52 -5.64 -19.86 2.93
N PRO A 53 -4.85 -19.60 1.87
CA PRO A 53 -3.43 -19.91 1.87
C PRO A 53 -2.69 -19.15 2.97
N ASP A 54 -1.59 -19.72 3.47
CA ASP A 54 -0.73 -19.07 4.46
C ASP A 54 -0.11 -17.80 3.91
N LEU A 55 0.37 -17.83 2.65
CA LEU A 55 0.81 -16.65 1.92
C LEU A 55 -0.40 -15.82 1.46
N ARG A 56 -0.95 -15.04 2.38
CA ARG A 56 -2.12 -14.18 2.15
C ARG A 56 -1.96 -12.74 2.60
N GLN A 57 -0.92 -12.41 3.35
CA GLN A 57 -0.70 -11.04 3.81
C GLN A 57 0.01 -10.25 2.72
N TRP A 58 -0.42 -9.01 2.51
CA TRP A 58 0.18 -8.13 1.52
C TRP A 58 1.68 -7.88 1.81
N SER A 59 2.06 -7.78 3.08
CA SER A 59 3.46 -7.58 3.51
C SER A 59 4.37 -8.68 2.97
N ASP A 60 4.01 -9.93 3.19
CA ASP A 60 4.79 -11.09 2.75
C ASP A 60 4.83 -11.20 1.23
N VAL A 61 3.70 -10.95 0.55
CA VAL A 61 3.63 -10.97 -0.91
C VAL A 61 4.52 -9.87 -1.51
N ALA A 62 4.45 -8.64 -0.99
CA ALA A 62 5.28 -7.52 -1.45
C ALA A 62 6.78 -7.76 -1.20
N PHE A 63 7.13 -8.33 -0.04
CA PHE A 63 8.49 -8.73 0.28
C PHE A 63 9.03 -9.77 -0.71
N LEU A 64 8.29 -10.85 -0.94
CA LEU A 64 8.70 -11.90 -1.88
C LEU A 64 8.81 -11.40 -3.32
N GLN A 65 7.94 -10.48 -3.74
CA GLN A 65 8.03 -9.83 -5.05
C GLN A 65 9.31 -9.01 -5.19
N TRP A 66 9.77 -8.36 -4.12
CA TRP A 66 11.04 -7.65 -4.12
C TRP A 66 12.22 -8.62 -4.17
N LYS A 67 12.23 -9.66 -3.32
CA LYS A 67 13.28 -10.69 -3.31
C LYS A 67 13.37 -11.49 -4.61
N LEU A 68 12.29 -11.58 -5.38
CA LEU A 68 12.33 -12.21 -6.69
C LEU A 68 13.33 -11.53 -7.64
N LEU A 69 13.63 -10.24 -7.45
CA LEU A 69 14.63 -9.53 -8.24
C LEU A 69 16.02 -10.18 -8.12
N ASP A 70 16.40 -10.66 -6.94
CA ASP A 70 17.68 -11.36 -6.74
C ASP A 70 17.74 -12.66 -7.56
N ASN A 71 16.65 -13.42 -7.57
CA ASN A 71 16.54 -14.65 -8.34
C ASN A 71 16.59 -14.39 -9.85
N LEU A 72 16.22 -13.18 -10.29
CA LEU A 72 16.35 -12.72 -11.67
C LEU A 72 17.73 -12.15 -11.98
N GLY A 73 18.67 -12.17 -11.03
CA GLY A 73 20.00 -11.54 -11.17
C GLY A 73 19.93 -10.02 -11.23
N MET A 74 18.82 -9.43 -10.80
CA MET A 74 18.59 -7.99 -10.78
C MET A 74 18.93 -7.47 -9.40
N GLY A 75 20.12 -6.88 -9.24
CA GLY A 75 20.45 -6.18 -7.99
C GLY A 75 19.42 -5.09 -7.68
N HIS A 76 19.04 -4.96 -6.41
CA HIS A 76 18.00 -4.03 -5.97
C HIS A 76 18.51 -3.08 -4.87
N ALA A 77 17.93 -1.88 -4.80
CA ALA A 77 18.07 -1.04 -3.62
C ALA A 77 17.17 -1.57 -2.48
N GLN A 78 17.46 -1.15 -1.25
CA GLN A 78 16.52 -1.30 -0.15
C GLN A 78 15.23 -0.50 -0.41
N PHE A 79 14.14 -0.79 0.31
CA PHE A 79 12.95 0.04 0.24
C PHE A 79 13.25 1.48 0.70
N ARG A 80 12.77 2.44 -0.09
CA ARG A 80 12.80 3.88 0.20
C ARG A 80 11.41 4.50 0.13
N TYR A 81 10.58 4.01 -0.77
CA TYR A 81 9.27 4.55 -1.05
C TYR A 81 8.27 3.42 -1.28
N ILE A 82 7.14 3.47 -0.57
CA ILE A 82 6.03 2.54 -0.80
C ILE A 82 4.79 3.39 -1.09
N LEU A 83 4.22 3.25 -2.28
CA LEU A 83 3.03 3.97 -2.69
C LEU A 83 1.84 3.02 -2.70
N GLN A 84 0.86 3.26 -1.84
CA GLN A 84 -0.48 2.69 -1.95
C GLN A 84 -1.28 3.57 -2.92
N ALA A 85 -1.36 3.15 -4.17
CA ALA A 85 -2.02 3.90 -5.24
C ALA A 85 -3.51 3.58 -5.31
N SER A 86 -4.29 4.55 -5.79
CA SER A 86 -5.69 4.35 -6.18
C SER A 86 -6.54 3.67 -5.11
N ILE A 87 -6.41 4.09 -3.85
CA ILE A 87 -7.03 3.41 -2.71
C ILE A 87 -8.56 3.51 -2.83
N ILE A 88 -9.22 2.34 -2.81
CA ILE A 88 -10.69 2.19 -2.80
C ILE A 88 -11.22 1.60 -1.50
N ASN A 89 -10.34 1.20 -0.57
CA ASN A 89 -10.74 0.62 0.72
C ASN A 89 -11.47 1.67 1.57
N LYS A 90 -12.73 1.40 1.90
CA LYS A 90 -13.63 2.36 2.56
C LYS A 90 -13.13 2.79 3.95
N ASP A 91 -12.58 1.86 4.73
CA ASP A 91 -12.07 2.17 6.08
C ASP A 91 -10.86 3.10 6.00
N THR A 92 -9.95 2.83 5.07
CA THR A 92 -8.80 3.69 4.81
C THR A 92 -9.25 5.08 4.35
N ILE A 93 -10.19 5.14 3.40
CA ILE A 93 -10.75 6.41 2.91
C ILE A 93 -11.42 7.19 4.05
N ALA A 94 -12.16 6.53 4.93
CA ALA A 94 -12.83 7.17 6.07
C ALA A 94 -11.81 7.82 7.03
N VAL A 95 -10.75 7.09 7.40
CA VAL A 95 -9.67 7.61 8.26
C VAL A 95 -8.96 8.79 7.59
N LEU A 96 -8.57 8.65 6.31
CA LEU A 96 -7.94 9.75 5.55
C LEU A 96 -8.86 10.97 5.47
N SER A 97 -10.15 10.77 5.26
CA SER A 97 -11.13 11.87 5.20
C SER A 97 -11.22 12.61 6.52
N HIS A 98 -11.25 11.88 7.66
CA HIS A 98 -11.22 12.48 8.98
C HIS A 98 -9.94 13.29 9.23
N ILE A 99 -8.77 12.73 8.90
CA ILE A 99 -7.48 13.42 9.01
C ILE A 99 -7.49 14.73 8.22
N LEU A 100 -7.96 14.70 6.96
CA LEU A 100 -7.97 15.86 6.07
C LEU A 100 -8.97 16.93 6.54
N VAL A 101 -10.16 16.54 7.01
CA VAL A 101 -11.17 17.49 7.54
C VAL A 101 -10.69 18.13 8.83
N TYR A 102 -10.14 17.34 9.76
CA TYR A 102 -9.59 17.83 11.02
C TYR A 102 -8.49 18.87 10.78
N ASN A 103 -7.52 18.54 9.92
CA ASN A 103 -6.45 19.45 9.54
C ASN A 103 -6.96 20.71 8.80
N ALA A 104 -8.04 20.59 8.01
CA ALA A 104 -8.66 21.75 7.36
C ALA A 104 -9.35 22.70 8.34
N GLY A 105 -9.87 22.18 9.46
CA GLY A 105 -10.45 22.98 10.54
C GLY A 105 -9.40 23.67 11.42
N GLN A 106 -8.23 23.05 11.60
CA GLN A 106 -7.16 23.56 12.46
C GLN A 106 -6.23 24.60 11.79
N GLN A 107 -5.93 24.47 10.48
CA GLN A 107 -4.74 25.10 9.88
C GLN A 107 -4.90 25.55 8.40
N ASN A 108 -5.97 26.26 7.99
CA ASN A 108 -6.03 26.92 6.66
C ASN A 108 -5.93 25.99 5.41
N ILE A 109 -6.48 24.76 5.43
CA ILE A 109 -6.64 23.95 4.20
C ILE A 109 -7.96 24.28 3.47
N ARG A 110 -8.70 25.30 3.95
CA ARG A 110 -9.89 25.83 3.26
C ARG A 110 -9.49 26.31 1.84
N GLY A 111 -9.97 25.59 0.83
CA GLY A 111 -9.70 25.89 -0.58
C GLY A 111 -8.79 24.89 -1.32
N LYS A 112 -8.16 23.92 -0.64
CA LYS A 112 -7.42 22.83 -1.33
C LYS A 112 -8.35 21.72 -1.82
N SER A 113 -9.40 22.08 -2.55
CA SER A 113 -10.26 21.11 -3.27
C SER A 113 -9.48 20.30 -4.32
N HIS A 114 -8.19 20.61 -4.55
CA HIS A 114 -7.30 20.01 -5.53
C HIS A 114 -5.94 19.63 -4.94
N MET A 115 -5.91 18.86 -3.84
CA MET A 115 -4.65 18.37 -3.25
C MET A 115 -3.99 17.30 -4.15
N GLN A 116 -3.55 17.72 -5.32
CA GLN A 116 -2.73 16.96 -6.25
C GLN A 116 -1.31 16.83 -5.70
N TRP A 117 -0.50 15.98 -6.32
CA TRP A 117 0.94 15.92 -6.06
C TRP A 117 1.52 17.34 -5.97
N PRO A 118 2.32 17.67 -4.91
CA PRO A 118 2.93 16.76 -3.95
C PRO A 118 2.08 16.39 -2.71
N GLY A 119 0.84 16.87 -2.58
CA GLY A 119 -0.02 16.50 -1.45
C GLY A 119 0.31 17.17 -0.12
N ILE A 120 -0.02 16.48 0.98
CA ILE A 120 0.31 16.86 2.36
C ILE A 120 1.13 15.75 2.99
N SER A 121 2.25 16.12 3.62
CA SER A 121 3.12 15.20 4.36
C SER A 121 2.93 15.34 5.86
N PHE A 122 2.88 14.21 6.55
CA PHE A 122 2.82 14.09 8.00
C PHE A 122 4.06 13.34 8.51
N PRO A 123 4.76 13.84 9.53
CA PRO A 123 5.92 13.14 10.10
C PRO A 123 5.48 11.90 10.90
N MET A 124 6.33 10.88 11.00
CA MET A 124 6.01 9.61 11.67
C MET A 124 5.47 9.75 13.10
N ALA A 125 5.95 10.75 13.84
CA ALA A 125 5.52 11.01 15.22
C ALA A 125 4.11 11.62 15.33
N SER A 126 3.43 11.95 14.23
CA SER A 126 2.12 12.58 14.26
C SER A 126 0.97 11.58 14.41
N ASP A 127 -0.11 12.01 15.06
CA ASP A 127 -1.33 11.21 15.24
C ASP A 127 -1.93 10.78 13.90
N GLU A 128 -1.80 11.59 12.85
CA GLU A 128 -2.24 11.25 11.50
C GLU A 128 -1.52 10.03 10.95
N VAL A 129 -0.19 9.94 11.13
CA VAL A 129 0.56 8.78 10.65
C VAL A 129 0.18 7.54 11.45
N GLN A 130 0.03 7.64 12.77
CA GLN A 130 -0.41 6.52 13.60
C GLN A 130 -1.80 6.01 13.17
N ALA A 131 -2.73 6.93 12.91
CA ALA A 131 -4.05 6.58 12.40
C ALA A 131 -3.97 5.92 11.01
N ILE A 132 -3.15 6.43 10.10
CA ILE A 132 -2.94 5.83 8.77
C ILE A 132 -2.35 4.43 8.90
N LEU A 133 -1.38 4.19 9.78
CA LEU A 133 -0.79 2.87 10.00
C LEU A 133 -1.80 1.84 10.55
N GLY A 134 -2.83 2.29 11.26
CA GLY A 134 -3.95 1.44 11.69
C GLY A 134 -4.92 1.03 10.57
N THR A 135 -4.87 1.68 9.41
CA THR A 135 -5.78 1.37 8.29
C THR A 135 -5.38 0.08 7.58
N PRO A 136 -6.31 -0.59 6.84
CA PRO A 136 -5.96 -1.74 6.01
C PRO A 136 -4.78 -1.52 5.04
N ASN A 137 -4.64 -0.33 4.43
CA ASN A 137 -3.53 -0.02 3.52
C ASN A 137 -2.23 0.35 4.27
N GLY A 138 -2.32 1.00 5.42
CA GLY A 138 -1.14 1.35 6.22
C GLY A 138 -0.56 0.18 7.00
N LYS A 139 -1.41 -0.69 7.57
CA LYS A 139 -0.95 -1.85 8.35
C LYS A 139 -0.11 -2.81 7.52
N GLY A 140 -0.39 -2.94 6.22
CA GLY A 140 0.42 -3.76 5.32
C GLY A 140 1.87 -3.28 5.25
N VAL A 141 2.08 -1.97 5.23
CA VAL A 141 3.41 -1.37 5.27
C VAL A 141 4.05 -1.54 6.64
N ALA A 142 3.30 -1.35 7.72
CA ALA A 142 3.79 -1.58 9.07
C ALA A 142 4.27 -3.03 9.28
N TRP A 143 3.46 -4.00 8.84
CA TRP A 143 3.80 -5.42 8.92
C TRP A 143 4.98 -5.79 8.02
N LEU A 144 5.10 -5.20 6.83
CA LEU A 144 6.28 -5.37 5.97
C LEU A 144 7.55 -4.96 6.71
N LEU A 145 7.54 -3.79 7.34
CA LEU A 145 8.70 -3.31 8.09
C LEU A 145 9.01 -4.18 9.32
N ALA A 146 7.97 -4.60 10.05
CA ALA A 146 8.14 -5.33 11.30
C ALA A 146 8.55 -6.80 11.09
N GLN A 147 7.93 -7.51 10.13
CA GLN A 147 8.19 -8.94 9.90
C GLN A 147 9.52 -9.20 9.19
N HIS A 148 9.94 -8.26 8.35
CA HIS A 148 11.11 -8.44 7.48
C HIS A 148 12.28 -7.54 7.89
N CYS A 149 12.26 -6.97 9.12
CA CYS A 149 13.27 -6.04 9.62
C CYS A 149 14.71 -6.60 9.65
N GLY A 150 14.87 -7.92 9.68
CA GLY A 150 16.16 -8.61 9.64
C GLY A 150 16.69 -8.87 8.23
N ASP A 151 15.87 -8.68 7.20
CA ASP A 151 16.28 -8.88 5.81
C ASP A 151 16.92 -7.61 5.23
N GLU A 152 17.96 -7.75 4.41
CA GLU A 152 18.71 -6.63 3.82
C GLU A 152 17.82 -5.62 3.07
N VAL A 153 16.69 -6.05 2.51
CA VAL A 153 15.73 -5.20 1.80
C VAL A 153 15.14 -4.11 2.71
N VAL A 154 14.97 -4.43 4.00
CA VAL A 154 14.26 -3.62 5.00
C VAL A 154 15.15 -3.23 6.18
N ALA A 155 16.29 -3.90 6.36
CA ALA A 155 17.17 -3.74 7.51
C ALA A 155 17.54 -2.28 7.74
N GLY A 156 17.30 -1.82 8.98
CA GLY A 156 17.55 -0.45 9.39
C GLY A 156 16.60 0.59 8.77
N LYS A 157 15.53 0.20 8.08
CA LYS A 157 14.52 1.16 7.59
C LYS A 157 13.48 1.47 8.65
N VAL A 158 13.18 2.77 8.78
CA VAL A 158 12.09 3.28 9.60
C VAL A 158 11.23 4.23 8.78
N LEU A 159 9.95 4.34 9.13
CA LEU A 159 9.05 5.30 8.50
C LEU A 159 9.46 6.72 8.91
N GLU A 160 9.73 7.58 7.93
CA GLU A 160 10.08 8.99 8.14
C GLU A 160 8.81 9.84 8.17
N LYS A 161 8.00 9.70 7.13
CA LYS A 161 6.80 10.48 6.89
C LYS A 161 5.85 9.77 5.94
N VAL A 162 4.60 10.20 5.96
CA VAL A 162 3.55 9.76 5.05
C VAL A 162 2.99 10.95 4.30
N THR A 163 2.89 10.84 2.97
CA THR A 163 2.32 11.86 2.11
C THR A 163 1.01 11.39 1.51
N VAL A 164 -0.05 12.17 1.69
CA VAL A 164 -1.39 11.91 1.13
C VAL A 164 -1.65 12.87 -0.02
N PHE A 165 -2.09 12.36 -1.17
CA PHE A 165 -2.41 13.16 -2.35
C PHE A 165 -3.48 12.53 -3.23
N PHE A 166 -4.19 13.36 -3.99
CA PHE A 166 -5.14 12.92 -5.00
C PHE A 166 -4.52 12.88 -6.40
N SER A 167 -4.83 11.83 -7.15
CA SER A 167 -4.60 11.76 -8.59
C SER A 167 -5.91 12.02 -9.32
N ARG A 168 -5.84 12.71 -10.46
CA ARG A 168 -6.94 12.72 -11.43
C ARG A 168 -6.66 11.60 -12.42
N LEU A 169 -7.65 10.76 -12.69
CA LEU A 169 -7.60 9.95 -13.90
C LEU A 169 -7.65 10.91 -15.10
N GLN A 170 -6.55 11.00 -15.84
CA GLN A 170 -6.56 11.68 -17.14
C GLN A 170 -7.41 10.83 -18.08
N LYS A 171 -8.37 11.45 -18.78
CA LYS A 171 -9.19 10.75 -19.79
C LYS A 171 -8.25 10.02 -20.76
N CYS A 172 -8.53 8.74 -21.03
CA CYS A 172 -7.86 8.04 -22.12
C CYS A 172 -8.16 8.82 -23.42
N PRO A 173 -7.17 9.12 -24.28
CA PRO A 173 -7.37 9.95 -25.47
C PRO A 173 -8.39 9.40 -26.47
N CYS A 174 -8.84 8.14 -26.33
CA CYS A 174 -9.68 7.44 -27.28
C CYS A 174 -11.20 7.62 -27.09
N ASP A 175 -11.69 8.27 -26.03
CA ASP A 175 -13.13 8.35 -25.77
C ASP A 175 -13.77 9.62 -26.33
N ARG A 176 -14.56 9.42 -27.39
CA ARG A 176 -15.39 10.41 -28.08
C ARG A 176 -16.29 11.18 -27.09
N GLU A 177 -16.10 12.50 -27.04
CA GLU A 177 -16.98 13.65 -26.72
C GLU A 177 -18.25 13.57 -25.84
N LYS A 178 -18.69 12.45 -25.24
CA LYS A 178 -19.98 12.41 -24.51
C LYS A 178 -19.99 11.70 -23.16
N CYS A 179 -18.89 11.74 -22.41
CA CYS A 179 -18.93 11.42 -20.98
C CYS A 179 -18.54 12.65 -20.15
N GLU A 180 -19.55 13.39 -19.69
CA GLU A 180 -19.46 14.22 -18.49
C GLU A 180 -19.42 13.30 -17.26
N THR A 181 -18.33 12.54 -17.13
CA THR A 181 -18.03 11.86 -15.88
C THR A 181 -17.30 12.86 -15.00
N VAL A 182 -17.85 13.15 -13.82
CA VAL A 182 -17.15 13.88 -12.77
C VAL A 182 -15.78 13.22 -12.58
N PRO A 183 -14.66 13.95 -12.65
CA PRO A 183 -13.33 13.34 -12.54
C PRO A 183 -13.23 12.65 -11.17
N MET A 184 -13.14 11.31 -11.19
CA MET A 184 -12.87 10.54 -9.98
C MET A 184 -11.51 10.96 -9.42
N LYS A 185 -11.53 11.46 -8.18
CA LYS A 185 -10.32 11.73 -7.40
C LYS A 185 -9.91 10.44 -6.71
N LEU A 186 -8.81 9.86 -7.15
CA LEU A 186 -8.22 8.70 -6.51
C LEU A 186 -7.27 9.17 -5.42
N VAL A 187 -7.42 8.66 -4.20
CA VAL A 187 -6.52 8.98 -3.09
C VAL A 187 -5.34 8.02 -3.07
N ASN A 188 -4.15 8.56 -2.80
CA ASN A 188 -2.92 7.81 -2.75
C ASN A 188 -2.17 8.16 -1.46
N VAL A 189 -1.43 7.18 -0.95
CA VAL A 189 -0.62 7.33 0.26
C VAL A 189 0.79 6.84 -0.02
N LEU A 190 1.75 7.75 0.07
CA LEU A 190 3.18 7.49 -0.09
C LEU A 190 3.85 7.41 1.28
N PHE A 191 4.41 6.27 1.60
CA PHE A 191 5.24 6.03 2.77
C PHE A 191 6.70 6.25 2.38
N CYS A 192 7.37 7.21 3.03
CA CYS A 192 8.78 7.50 2.83
C CYS A 192 9.60 6.90 3.97
N LEU A 193 10.59 6.08 3.62
CA LEU A 193 11.44 5.41 4.58
C LEU A 193 12.82 6.08 4.63
N LYS A 194 13.37 6.19 5.84
CA LYS A 194 14.76 6.59 6.08
C LYS A 194 15.52 5.47 6.76
N ASN A 195 16.85 5.60 6.77
CA ASN A 195 17.64 4.78 7.67
C ASN A 195 17.35 5.22 9.11
N GLY A 196 17.12 4.27 9.99
CA GLY A 196 17.14 4.49 11.43
C GLY A 196 18.52 4.99 11.82
N GLU A 197 18.57 5.94 12.73
CA GLU A 197 19.82 6.26 13.40
C GLU A 197 20.22 5.00 14.17
N SER A 198 21.45 4.53 13.96
CA SER A 198 22.06 3.49 14.78
C SER A 198 22.17 4.04 16.20
N GLY A 199 21.10 3.88 16.99
CA GLY A 199 21.05 4.27 18.38
C GLY A 199 22.07 3.45 19.15
N GLY A 200 23.03 4.15 19.77
CA GLY A 200 23.83 3.59 20.85
C GLY A 200 22.91 2.99 21.91
N GLU A 201 23.38 1.86 22.44
CA GLU A 201 23.04 1.20 23.70
C GLU A 201 21.83 1.76 24.46
N LEU A 202 20.78 0.93 24.53
CA LEU A 202 19.84 0.91 25.66
C LEU A 202 20.34 -0.12 26.69
#